data_AF-A0A382BZ89-F1
#
_entry.id   AF-A0A382BZ89-F1
#
_cell.length_a   1.000
_cell.length_b   1.000
_cell.length_c   1.000
_cell.angle_alpha   90.00
_cell.angle_beta   90.00
_cell.angle_gamma   90.00
#
_symmetry.space_group_name_H-M   'P 1'
#
loop_
_entity.id
_entity.type
_entity.pdbx_description
1 polymer ?
#
loop_
_entity_poly.entity_id
_entity_poly.type
_entity_poly.pdbx_seq_one_letter_code
_entity_poly.pdbx_strand_id
1 'polypeptide(L)' 'MNTLYFTSPYRRSLRTIRLEYGEVKNKFVLRTFEGNIIGRKVSEEGSPKEEVFE' A
#
# COMPACT_ATOMS: atom_id res chain seq x y z
N MET A 1 1.76 -13.31 5.70
CA MET A 1 1.71 -11.97 5.10
C MET A 1 1.16 -11.02 6.15
N ASN A 2 1.93 -10.00 6.50
CA ASN A 2 1.55 -8.94 7.42
C ASN A 2 1.16 -7.69 6.63
N THR A 3 0.29 -6.87 7.18
CA THR A 3 -0.23 -5.67 6.52
C THR A 3 -0.08 -4.45 7.41
N LEU A 4 0.44 -3.35 6.85
CA LEU A 4 0.53 -2.04 7.50
C LEU A 4 -0.22 -1.00 6.66
N TYR A 5 -0.95 -0.12 7.34
CA TYR A 5 -1.66 1.00 6.72
C TYR A 5 -1.07 2.32 7.22
N PHE A 6 -0.69 3.18 6.29
CA PHE A 6 -0.23 4.54 6.57
C PHE A 6 -1.18 5.52 5.91
N THR A 7 -1.61 6.53 6.66
CA THR A 7 -2.42 7.63 6.14
C THR A 7 -1.70 8.95 6.36
N SER A 8 -1.62 9.78 5.32
CA SER A 8 -1.12 11.15 5.48
C SER A 8 -2.18 12.01 6.18
N PRO A 9 -1.85 12.77 7.24
CA PRO A 9 -2.83 13.54 8.01
C PRO A 9 -3.38 14.80 7.31
N TYR A 10 -2.95 15.10 6.07
CA TYR A 10 -3.34 16.33 5.38
C TYR A 10 -4.79 16.28 4.88
N ARG A 11 -5.63 17.19 5.40
CA ARG A 11 -7.10 17.26 5.19
C ARG A 11 -7.61 17.29 3.75
N ARG A 12 -6.80 17.65 2.76
CA ARG A 12 -7.24 17.76 1.36
C ARG A 12 -7.08 16.47 0.56
N SER A 13 -6.11 15.64 0.93
CA SER A 13 -5.84 14.35 0.28
C SER A 13 -5.29 13.38 1.32
N LEU A 14 -6.12 12.43 1.73
CA LEU A 14 -5.67 11.31 2.54
C LEU A 14 -4.96 10.33 1.59
N ARG A 15 -3.63 10.51 1.45
CA ARG A 15 -2.76 9.49 0.85
C ARG A 15 -2.78 8.27 1.75
N THR A 16 -3.15 7.12 1.20
CA THR A 16 -3.16 5.84 1.89
C THR A 16 -2.10 4.96 1.27
N ILE A 17 -1.20 4.42 2.08
CA ILE A 17 -0.21 3.43 1.66
C ILE A 17 -0.54 2.15 2.41
N ARG A 18 -0.87 1.08 1.68
CA ARG A 18 -0.93 -0.28 2.23
C ARG A 18 0.35 -1.01 1.86
N LEU A 19 1.06 -1.51 2.85
CA LEU A 19 2.20 -2.41 2.67
C LEU A 19 1.76 -3.81 3.05
N GLU A 20 1.84 -4.75 2.13
CA GLU A 20 1.75 -6.19 2.44
C GLU A 20 3.15 -6.78 2.34
N TYR A 21 3.63 -7.41 3.42
CA TYR A 21 4.97 -7.98 3.44
C TYR A 21 4.99 -9.37 4.05
N GLY A 22 5.92 -10.20 3.62
CA GLY A 22 6.11 -11.52 4.20
C GLY A 22 6.90 -12.45 3.30
N GLU A 23 7.06 -13.68 3.77
CA GLU A 23 7.79 -14.72 3.05
C GLU A 23 6.85 -15.54 2.16
N VAL A 24 7.22 -15.71 0.89
CA VAL A 24 6.57 -16.60 -0.08
C VAL A 24 7.65 -17.48 -0.69
N LYS A 25 7.57 -18.81 -0.50
CA LYS A 25 8.49 -19.76 -1.12
C LYS A 25 9.97 -19.40 -0.89
N ASN A 26 10.34 -19.06 0.35
CA ASN A 26 11.69 -18.63 0.75
C ASN A 26 12.17 -17.30 0.13
N LYS A 27 11.26 -16.45 -0.33
CA LYS A 27 11.56 -15.09 -0.80
C LYS A 27 10.76 -14.09 0.00
N PHE A 28 11.37 -12.98 0.39
CA PHE A 28 10.64 -11.88 1.02
C PHE A 28 9.96 -11.06 -0.07
N VAL A 29 8.65 -10.88 0.06
CA VAL A 29 7.83 -10.10 -0.88
C VAL A 29 7.30 -8.87 -0.14
N LEU A 30 7.39 -7.71 -0.79
CA LEU A 30 6.77 -6.45 -0.38
C LEU A 30 5.85 -5.98 -1.50
N ARG A 31 4.56 -5.83 -1.21
CA ARG A 31 3.59 -5.21 -2.11
C ARG A 31 3.19 -3.86 -1.55
N THR A 32 3.42 -2.83 -2.35
CA THR A 32 3.03 -1.46 -2.02
C THR A 32 1.82 -1.07 -2.84
N PHE A 33 0.75 -0.68 -2.16
CA PHE A 33 -0.45 -0.13 -2.77
C PHE A 33 -0.56 1.34 -2.40
N GLU A 34 -0.64 2.20 -3.42
CA GLU A 34 -0.87 3.63 -3.26
C GLU A 34 -2.32 3.96 -3.59
N GLY A 35 -3.03 4.49 -2.60
CA GLY A 35 -4.39 5.00 -2.73
C GLY A 35 -4.45 6.49 -2.39
N ASN A 36 -5.41 7.19 -2.99
CA ASN A 36 -5.68 8.60 -2.68
C ASN A 36 -7.17 8.77 -2.37
N ILE A 37 -7.49 9.29 -1.19
CA ILE A 37 -8.86 9.65 -0.84
C ILE A 37 -8.96 11.18 -0.95
N ILE A 38 -9.76 11.66 -1.91
CA ILE A 38 -10.02 13.08 -2.16
C ILE A 38 -11.50 13.36 -1.83
N GLY A 39 -11.74 14.02 -0.69
CA GLY A 39 -13.09 14.29 -0.20
C GLY A 39 -13.86 13.00 0.10
N ARG A 40 -14.90 12.70 -0.69
CA ARG A 40 -15.68 11.43 -0.62
C ARG A 40 -15.29 10.40 -1.69
N LYS A 41 -14.39 10.75 -2.63
CA LYS A 41 -13.93 9.83 -3.67
C LYS A 41 -12.69 9.09 -3.17
N VAL A 42 -12.80 7.77 -3.12
CA VAL A 42 -11.64 6.87 -3.02
C VAL A 42 -11.16 6.64 -4.44
N SER A 43 -9.99 7.15 -4.79
CA SER A 43 -9.30 6.73 -6.01
C SER A 43 -8.81 5.31 -5.76
N GLU A 44 -9.26 4.36 -6.57
CA GLU A 44 -8.86 2.96 -6.47
C GLU A 44 -7.34 2.81 -6.53
N GLU A 45 -6.82 1.92 -5.67
CA GLU A 45 -5.43 1.49 -5.67
C GLU A 45 -5.10 0.95 -7.07
N GLY A 46 -4.08 1.52 -7.72
CA GLY A 46 -3.54 0.96 -8.94
C GLY A 46 -2.97 -0.45 -8.72
N SER A 47 -2.43 -1.06 -9.78
CA SER A 47 -1.70 -2.32 -9.65
C SER A 47 -0.58 -2.17 -8.60
N PRO A 48 -0.48 -3.09 -7.61
CA PRO A 48 0.54 -2.99 -6.58
C PRO A 48 1.93 -3.04 -7.19
N LYS A 49 2.83 -2.23 -6.64
CA LYS A 49 4.25 -2.39 -6.91
C LYS A 49 4.75 -3.56 -6.06
N GLU A 50 5.15 -4.65 -6.71
CA GLU A 50 5.72 -5.83 -6.05
C GLU A 50 7.25 -5.75 -6.11
N GLU A 51 7.88 -5.81 -4.95
CA GLU A 51 9.33 -5.92 -4.78
C GLU A 51 9.65 -7.26 -4.11
N VAL A 52 10.58 -8.02 -4.70
CA VAL A 52 11.01 -9.34 -4.21
C VAL A 52 12.46 -9.23 -3.77
N PHE A 53 12.72 -9.65 -2.54
CA PHE A 53 14.05 -9.67 -1.93
C PHE A 53 14.51 -11.13 -1.77
N GLU A 54 15.79 -11.38 -2.07
CA GLU A 54 16.49 -12.67 -1.89
C GLU A 54 17.07 -12.83 -0.48
#